data_AF-A0A9E3G9N6-F1
#
_entry.id   AF-A0A9E3G9N6-F1
#
_cell.length_a   1.000
_cell.length_b   1.000
_cell.length_c   1.000
_cell.angle_alpha   90.00
_cell.angle_beta   90.00
_cell.angle_gamma   90.00
#
_symmetry.space_group_name_H-M   'P 1'
#
loop_
_entity.id
_entity.type
_entity.pdbx_description
1 polymer ?
#
loop_
_entity_poly.entity_id
_entity_poly.type
_entity_poly.pdbx_seq_one_letter_code
_entity_poly.pdbx_strand_id
1 'polypeptide(L)'
;MSDQIVYNHGAVIGFAGEVGSQAAQLMEIHSDVLHLTQALADFFQGHGATAFFDAQQQMLHGLEDLIQTVSRHGHTVHNVDEMAQACDAQIGTLFA
;
A
#
# COMPACT_ATOMS: atom_id res chain seq x y z
N MET A 1 -23.67 -6.89 28.38
CA MET A 1 -22.22 -6.98 28.13
C MET A 1 -21.99 -7.82 26.88
N SER A 2 -22.14 -7.25 25.68
CA SER A 2 -21.79 -7.95 24.43
C SER A 2 -21.80 -6.96 23.26
N ASP A 3 -20.87 -6.02 23.29
CA ASP A 3 -20.44 -5.29 22.09
C ASP A 3 -18.90 -5.34 22.04
N GLN A 4 -18.37 -6.55 22.24
CA GLN A 4 -16.96 -6.81 22.01
C GLN A 4 -16.77 -6.86 20.51
N ILE A 5 -15.89 -6.01 19.99
CA ILE A 5 -15.54 -6.11 18.59
C ILE A 5 -14.77 -7.42 18.42
N VAL A 6 -15.40 -8.40 17.77
CA VAL A 6 -14.79 -9.70 17.50
C VAL A 6 -13.91 -9.54 16.27
N TYR A 7 -12.61 -9.38 16.47
CA TYR A 7 -11.62 -9.38 15.40
C TYR A 7 -10.95 -10.76 15.28
N ASN A 8 -10.85 -11.28 14.06
CA ASN A 8 -9.99 -12.44 13.79
C ASN A 8 -8.56 -11.94 13.53
N HIS A 9 -7.79 -11.78 14.60
CA HIS A 9 -6.41 -11.26 14.55
C HIS A 9 -5.54 -11.94 13.49
N GLY A 10 -5.63 -13.27 13.38
CA GLY A 10 -4.87 -14.04 12.39
C GLY A 10 -5.23 -13.67 10.96
N ALA A 11 -6.52 -13.50 10.67
CA ALA A 11 -6.97 -13.06 9.35
C ALA A 11 -6.59 -11.59 9.07
N VAL A 12 -6.73 -10.69 10.05
CA VAL A 12 -6.42 -9.27 9.91
C VAL A 12 -4.92 -9.04 9.63
N ILE A 13 -4.04 -9.66 10.42
CA ILE A 13 -2.59 -9.58 10.20
C ILE A 13 -2.21 -10.22 8.86
N GLY A 14 -2.80 -11.37 8.53
CA GLY A 14 -2.54 -12.06 7.27
C GLY A 14 -2.84 -11.18 6.06
N PHE A 15 -4.05 -10.62 6.01
CA PHE A 15 -4.46 -9.72 4.91
C PHE A 15 -3.66 -8.41 4.91
N ALA A 16 -3.30 -7.84 6.07
CA ALA A 16 -2.44 -6.65 6.12
C ALA A 16 -1.04 -6.92 5.57
N GLY A 17 -0.48 -8.10 5.85
CA GLY A 17 0.80 -8.55 5.29
C GLY A 17 0.73 -8.76 3.77
N GLU A 18 -0.35 -9.37 3.28
CA GLU A 18 -0.60 -9.54 1.84
C GLU A 18 -0.71 -8.18 1.12
N VAL A 19 -1.42 -7.22 1.71
CA VAL A 19 -1.53 -5.85 1.20
C VAL A 19 -0.15 -5.18 1.09
N GLY A 20 0.71 -5.33 2.11
CA GLY A 20 2.08 -4.85 2.07
C GLY A 20 2.93 -5.52 0.97
N SER A 21 2.79 -6.83 0.81
CA SER A 21 3.48 -7.58 -0.25
C SER A 21 3.03 -7.16 -1.65
N GLN A 22 1.73 -6.92 -1.85
CA GLN A 22 1.21 -6.43 -3.13
C GLN A 22 1.68 -5.00 -3.44
N ALA A 23 1.76 -4.13 -2.43
CA ALA A 23 2.34 -2.79 -2.59
C ALA A 23 3.80 -2.85 -3.06
N ALA A 24 4.60 -3.78 -2.51
CA ALA A 24 5.99 -3.97 -2.93
C ALA A 24 6.08 -4.44 -4.40
N GLN A 25 5.24 -5.38 -4.82
CA GLN A 25 5.17 -5.83 -6.22
C GLN A 25 4.76 -4.70 -7.18
N LEU A 26 3.81 -3.86 -6.77
CA LEU A 26 3.42 -2.69 -7.57
C LEU A 26 4.56 -1.67 -7.70
N MET A 27 5.43 -1.53 -6.71
CA MET A 27 6.62 -0.67 -6.78
C MET A 27 7.65 -1.19 -7.79
N GLU A 28 7.82 -2.51 -7.88
CA GLU A 28 8.66 -3.14 -8.90
C GLU A 28 8.10 -2.87 -10.31
N ILE A 29 6.80 -3.11 -10.51
CA ILE A 29 6.11 -2.82 -11.78
C ILE A 29 6.23 -1.33 -12.13
N HIS A 30 6.08 -0.43 -11.16
CA HIS A 30 6.26 1.00 -11.36
C HIS A 30 7.66 1.33 -11.90
N SER A 31 8.71 0.73 -11.31
CA SER A 31 10.10 0.92 -11.77
C SER A 31 10.29 0.42 -13.21
N ASP A 32 9.72 -0.73 -13.55
CA ASP A 32 9.81 -1.29 -14.91
C ASP A 32 9.11 -0.42 -15.94
N VAL A 33 7.90 0.06 -15.63
CA VAL A 33 7.15 0.95 -16.52
C VAL A 33 7.88 2.27 -16.70
N LEU A 34 8.47 2.84 -15.65
CA LEU A 34 9.30 4.05 -15.74
C LEU A 34 10.52 3.82 -16.66
N HIS A 35 11.21 2.70 -16.51
CA HIS A 35 12.36 2.36 -17.36
C HIS A 35 11.98 2.23 -18.84
N LEU A 36 10.93 1.46 -19.14
CA LEU A 36 10.44 1.28 -20.52
C LEU A 36 9.96 2.60 -21.13
N THR A 37 9.30 3.44 -20.31
CA THR A 37 8.85 4.77 -20.70
C THR A 37 10.02 5.65 -21.10
N GLN A 38 11.08 5.68 -20.30
CA GLN A 38 12.29 6.46 -20.62
C GLN A 38 12.96 5.94 -21.89
N ALA A 39 13.01 4.62 -22.11
CA ALA A 39 13.54 4.05 -23.34
C ALA A 39 12.71 4.43 -24.59
N LEU A 40 11.40 4.63 -24.45
CA LEU A 40 10.55 5.12 -25.55
C LEU A 40 10.85 6.58 -25.92
N ALA A 41 11.44 7.39 -25.02
CA ALA A 41 11.81 8.79 -25.28
C ALA A 41 12.81 8.94 -26.42
N ASP A 42 13.66 7.94 -26.64
CA ASP A 42 14.63 7.96 -27.72
C ASP A 42 13.97 7.88 -29.11
N PHE A 43 12.72 7.41 -29.19
CA PHE A 43 11.99 7.17 -30.44
C PHE A 43 10.90 8.21 -30.75
N PHE A 44 10.43 8.95 -29.73
CA PHE A 44 9.41 9.98 -29.90
C PHE A 44 10.04 11.38 -29.97
N GLN A 45 10.02 11.99 -31.15
CA GLN A 45 10.48 13.37 -31.38
C GLN A 45 9.31 14.29 -31.76
N GLY A 46 9.36 15.56 -31.33
CA GLY A 46 8.37 16.59 -31.65
C GLY A 46 7.34 16.88 -30.54
N HIS A 47 6.43 17.83 -30.77
CA HIS A 47 5.50 18.35 -29.75
C HIS A 47 4.58 17.28 -29.12
N GLY A 48 4.22 16.22 -29.86
CA GLY A 48 3.42 15.11 -29.34
C GLY A 48 4.16 14.21 -28.36
N ALA A 49 5.50 14.17 -28.45
CA ALA A 49 6.34 13.42 -27.52
C ALA A 49 6.27 14.02 -26.12
N THR A 50 6.40 15.35 -26.01
CA THR A 50 6.35 16.06 -24.71
C THR A 50 5.04 15.80 -23.98
N ALA A 51 3.89 15.95 -24.64
CA ALA A 51 2.59 15.72 -24.02
C ALA A 51 2.39 14.25 -23.58
N PHE A 52 2.94 13.29 -24.34
CA PHE A 52 2.93 11.88 -23.98
C PHE A 52 3.79 11.61 -22.73
N PHE A 53 5.00 12.19 -22.66
CA PHE A 53 5.88 12.04 -21.49
C PHE A 53 5.31 12.70 -20.24
N ASP A 54 4.68 13.88 -20.37
CA ASP A 54 4.02 14.54 -19.24
C ASP A 54 2.87 13.67 -18.69
N ALA A 55 2.04 13.09 -19.58
CA ALA A 55 0.98 12.19 -19.18
C ALA A 55 1.51 10.90 -18.52
N GLN A 56 2.61 10.34 -19.04
CA GLN A 56 3.27 9.18 -18.44
C GLN A 56 3.85 9.48 -17.07
N GLN A 57 4.52 10.62 -16.87
CA GLN A 57 5.00 11.03 -15.55
C GLN A 57 3.86 11.21 -14.57
N GLN A 58 2.76 11.85 -14.99
CA GLN A 58 1.59 12.02 -14.12
C GLN A 58 1.00 10.68 -13.69
N MET A 59 0.88 9.72 -14.61
CA MET A 59 0.41 8.37 -14.32
C MET A 59 1.35 7.65 -13.34
N LEU A 60 2.67 7.72 -13.55
CA LEU A 60 3.67 7.07 -12.71
C LEU A 60 3.66 7.64 -11.28
N HIS A 61 3.59 8.97 -11.14
CA HIS A 61 3.45 9.61 -9.83
C HIS A 61 2.15 9.19 -9.13
N GLY A 62 1.03 9.14 -9.84
CA GLY A 62 -0.24 8.68 -9.25
C GLY A 62 -0.18 7.22 -8.80
N LEU A 63 0.55 6.37 -9.52
CA LEU A 63 0.77 4.97 -9.13
C LEU A 63 1.67 4.88 -7.88
N GLU A 64 2.73 5.67 -7.81
CA GLU A 64 3.60 5.75 -6.62
C GLU A 64 2.82 6.19 -5.38
N ASP A 65 2.01 7.24 -5.47
CA ASP A 65 1.16 7.74 -4.38
C ASP A 65 0.16 6.66 -3.91
N LEU A 66 -0.42 5.92 -4.85
CA LEU A 66 -1.31 4.80 -4.55
C LEU A 66 -0.56 3.70 -3.78
N ILE A 67 0.62 3.31 -4.24
CA ILE A 67 1.45 2.29 -3.58
C ILE A 67 1.80 2.71 -2.15
N GLN A 68 2.20 3.96 -1.95
CA GLN A 68 2.49 4.50 -0.61
C GLN A 68 1.25 4.46 0.28
N THR A 69 0.09 4.80 -0.25
CA THR A 69 -1.19 4.76 0.49
C THR A 69 -1.55 3.34 0.92
N VAL A 70 -1.40 2.37 0.01
CA VAL A 70 -1.66 0.94 0.28
C VAL A 70 -0.69 0.40 1.34
N SER A 71 0.60 0.73 1.24
CA SER A 71 1.61 0.37 2.24
C SER A 71 1.28 0.94 3.62
N ARG A 72 0.91 2.23 3.67
CA ARG A 72 0.48 2.89 4.92
C ARG A 72 -0.78 2.26 5.50
N HIS A 73 -1.72 1.82 4.65
CA HIS A 73 -2.91 1.11 5.09
C HIS A 73 -2.55 -0.21 5.77
N GLY A 74 -1.68 -1.04 5.17
CA GLY A 74 -1.18 -2.27 5.77
C GLY A 74 -0.54 -2.04 7.15
N HIS A 75 0.32 -1.03 7.27
CA HIS A 75 0.91 -0.63 8.57
C HIS A 75 -0.12 -0.17 9.59
N THR A 76 -1.14 0.57 9.16
CA THR A 76 -2.21 1.06 10.06
C THR A 76 -3.04 -0.10 10.59
N VAL A 77 -3.41 -1.04 9.74
CA VAL A 77 -4.15 -2.25 10.14
C VAL A 77 -3.33 -3.07 11.13
N HIS A 78 -2.03 -3.23 10.89
CA HIS A 78 -1.13 -3.92 11.83
C HIS A 78 -1.08 -3.23 13.20
N ASN A 79 -0.87 -1.90 13.24
CA ASN A 79 -0.83 -1.14 14.49
C ASN A 79 -2.15 -1.23 15.26
N VAL A 80 -3.30 -1.16 14.56
CA VAL A 80 -4.62 -1.27 15.19
C VAL A 80 -4.81 -2.66 15.80
N ASP A 81 -4.33 -3.72 15.13
CA ASP A 81 -4.39 -5.09 15.66
C ASP A 81 -3.54 -5.26 16.93
N GLU A 82 -2.30 -4.76 16.93
CA GLU A 82 -1.43 -4.78 18.11
C GLU A 82 -2.04 -4.01 19.30
N MET A 83 -2.63 -2.84 19.03
CA MET A 83 -3.31 -2.04 20.06
C MET A 83 -4.55 -2.76 20.61
N ALA A 84 -5.30 -3.47 19.77
CA ALA A 84 -6.44 -4.26 20.19
C ALA A 84 -6.02 -5.43 21.10
N GLN A 85 -4.98 -6.18 20.72
CA GLN A 85 -4.43 -7.26 21.54
C GLN A 85 -3.93 -6.76 22.90
N ALA A 86 -3.24 -5.61 22.92
CA ALA A 86 -2.75 -5.01 24.16
C ALA A 86 -3.90 -4.57 25.07
N CYS A 87 -4.96 -4.00 24.50
CA CYS A 87 -6.17 -3.61 25.24
C CYS A 87 -6.86 -4.82 25.86
N ASP A 88 -7.05 -5.90 25.09
CA ASP A 88 -7.68 -7.14 25.57
C ASP A 88 -6.87 -7.79 26.70
N ALA A 89 -5.54 -7.79 26.61
CA ALA A 89 -4.67 -8.27 27.68
C ALA A 89 -4.82 -7.44 28.96
N GLN A 90 -4.86 -6.11 28.85
CA GLN A 90 -5.05 -5.21 30.01
C GLN A 90 -6.42 -5.41 30.67
N ILE A 91 -7.49 -5.50 29.88
CA ILE A 91 -8.85 -5.77 30.39
C ILE A 91 -8.90 -7.15 31.05
N GLY A 92 -8.30 -8.17 30.43
CA GLY A 92 -8.19 -9.50 31.00
C GLY A 92 -7.53 -9.50 32.39
N THR A 93 -6.48 -8.70 32.59
CA THR A 93 -5.83 -8.56 33.92
C THR A 93 -6.65 -7.81 34.96
N LEU A 94 -7.56 -6.92 34.54
CA LEU A 94 -8.44 -6.15 35.45
C LEU A 94 -9.61 -6.98 35.99
N PHE A 95 -9.98 -8.04 35.29
CA PHE A 95 -11.10 -8.93 35.63
C PHE A 95 -10.67 -10.37 35.97
N ALA A 96 -9.36 -10.65 36.05
CA ALA A 96 -8.77 -11.89 36.55
C ALA A 96 -8.49 -11.81 38.06
#